data_AF-V8HVE0-F1
#
_entry.id   AF-V8HVE0-F1
#
_cell.length_a   1.000
_cell.length_b   1.000
_cell.length_c   1.000
_cell.angle_alpha   90.00
_cell.angle_beta   90.00
_cell.angle_gamma   90.00
#
_symmetry.space_group_name_H-M   'P 1'
#
loop_
_entity.id
_entity.type
_entity.pdbx_description
1 polymer ?
#
loop_
_entity_poly.entity_id
_entity_poly.type
_entity_poly.pdbx_seq_one_letter_code
_entity_poly.pdbx_strand_id
1 'polypeptide(L)'
;VDATALVLADVDATALVDADVDATALVDAEVDATALVLAEVEATALVDADVDATALVDADVDATALVLADVDATALVDAEVDATALVLAEVDATALVLAEVDATALVD
;
A
#
# COMPACT_ATOMS: atom_id res chain seq x y z
N VAL A 1 -3.65 -7.72 -10.84
CA VAL A 1 -3.51 -9.17 -11.22
C VAL A 1 -4.66 -9.91 -10.56
N ASP A 2 -5.55 -10.62 -11.25
CA ASP A 2 -6.80 -11.10 -10.62
C ASP A 2 -6.73 -12.60 -10.26
N ALA A 3 -6.60 -12.94 -8.96
CA ALA A 3 -6.51 -14.33 -8.48
C ALA A 3 -7.46 -14.66 -7.31
N THR A 4 -7.99 -15.88 -7.34
CA THR A 4 -9.00 -16.37 -6.39
C THR A 4 -8.47 -16.76 -5.00
N ALA A 5 -7.17 -16.55 -4.71
CA ALA A 5 -6.60 -16.95 -3.42
C ALA A 5 -5.35 -16.17 -2.99
N LEU A 6 -4.33 -16.09 -3.85
CA LEU A 6 -3.08 -15.40 -3.54
C LEU A 6 -2.57 -14.68 -4.77
N VAL A 7 -2.25 -13.40 -4.59
CA VAL A 7 -1.52 -12.60 -5.56
C VAL A 7 -0.20 -12.17 -4.93
N LEU A 8 0.89 -12.41 -5.66
CA LEU A 8 2.21 -11.87 -5.38
C LEU A 8 2.54 -10.90 -6.51
N ALA A 9 2.81 -9.65 -6.19
CA ALA A 9 3.16 -8.62 -7.16
C ALA A 9 4.46 -7.92 -6.74
N ASP A 10 5.35 -7.75 -7.70
CA ASP A 10 6.64 -7.07 -7.53
C ASP A 10 6.81 -6.19 -8.77
N VAL A 11 6.85 -4.87 -8.57
CA VAL A 11 6.85 -3.87 -9.64
C VAL A 11 7.93 -2.81 -9.41
N ASP A 12 8.99 -2.92 -10.19
CA ASP A 12 10.12 -1.98 -10.19
C ASP A 12 10.12 -1.03 -11.41
N ALA A 13 10.33 0.28 -11.19
CA ALA A 13 10.71 1.19 -12.27
C ALA A 13 11.68 2.33 -11.90
N THR A 14 12.42 2.81 -12.89
CA THR A 14 13.35 3.95 -12.72
C THR A 14 12.67 5.33 -12.82
N ALA A 15 11.36 5.40 -12.99
CA ALA A 15 10.70 6.70 -13.13
C ALA A 15 9.29 6.67 -12.57
N LEU A 16 8.40 5.93 -13.23
CA LEU A 16 6.99 5.88 -12.87
C LEU A 16 6.56 4.42 -12.75
N VAL A 17 5.95 4.10 -11.62
CA VAL A 17 5.11 2.91 -11.46
C VAL A 17 3.66 3.34 -11.26
N ASP A 18 2.78 2.59 -11.90
CA ASP A 18 1.33 2.63 -11.75
C ASP A 18 0.91 1.16 -11.62
N ALA A 19 0.56 0.75 -10.39
CA ALA A 19 0.35 -0.64 -10.01
C ALA A 19 -1.02 -0.83 -9.35
N ASP A 20 -1.72 -1.88 -9.78
CA ASP A 20 -3.05 -2.27 -9.33
C ASP A 20 -3.04 -3.79 -9.06
N VAL A 21 -3.28 -4.15 -7.80
CA VAL A 21 -3.12 -5.50 -7.26
C VAL A 21 -4.33 -5.93 -6.42
N ASP A 22 -5.24 -6.68 -7.05
CA ASP A 22 -6.43 -7.20 -6.36
C ASP A 22 -6.39 -8.70 -6.07
N ALA A 23 -6.83 -9.13 -4.89
CA ALA A 23 -7.14 -10.53 -4.63
C ALA A 23 -8.35 -10.77 -3.73
N THR A 24 -9.06 -11.87 -3.99
CA THR A 24 -10.17 -12.27 -3.10
C THR A 24 -9.73 -12.82 -1.74
N ALA A 25 -8.45 -13.06 -1.46
CA ALA A 25 -8.05 -13.52 -0.13
C ALA A 25 -6.74 -12.88 0.35
N LEU A 26 -5.60 -13.16 -0.29
CA LEU A 26 -4.31 -12.63 0.13
C LEU A 26 -3.63 -11.86 -1.00
N VAL A 27 -3.19 -10.65 -0.71
CA VAL A 27 -2.22 -9.89 -1.52
C VAL A 27 -0.93 -9.69 -0.71
N ASP A 28 0.18 -9.87 -1.41
CA ASP A 28 1.53 -9.52 -1.00
C ASP A 28 2.15 -8.74 -2.18
N ALA A 29 2.38 -7.44 -1.97
CA ALA A 29 2.74 -6.49 -3.04
C ALA A 29 3.93 -5.62 -2.64
N GLU A 30 4.91 -5.53 -3.54
CA GLU A 30 6.09 -4.65 -3.42
C GLU A 30 6.16 -3.75 -4.67
N VAL A 31 6.18 -2.42 -4.47
CA VAL A 31 6.07 -1.44 -5.56
C VAL A 31 7.09 -0.31 -5.39
N ASP A 32 8.09 -0.29 -6.26
CA ASP A 32 9.25 0.59 -6.13
C ASP A 32 9.47 1.51 -7.33
N ALA A 33 9.69 2.80 -7.08
CA ALA A 33 10.19 3.71 -8.11
C ALA A 33 11.16 4.81 -7.64
N THR A 34 12.12 5.16 -8.49
CA THR A 34 13.01 6.30 -8.17
C THR A 34 12.38 7.69 -8.30
N ALA A 35 11.16 7.83 -8.81
CA ALA A 35 10.50 9.15 -8.86
C ALA A 35 9.06 9.13 -8.38
N LEU A 36 8.15 8.41 -9.04
CA LEU A 36 6.74 8.40 -8.69
C LEU A 36 6.19 6.97 -8.64
N VAL A 37 5.50 6.64 -7.56
CA VAL A 37 4.64 5.47 -7.45
C VAL A 37 3.19 5.91 -7.25
N LEU A 38 2.29 5.31 -8.02
CA LEU A 38 0.86 5.25 -7.77
C LEU A 38 0.51 3.77 -7.54
N ALA A 39 0.00 3.41 -6.37
CA ALA A 39 -0.30 2.02 -6.02
C ALA A 39 -1.70 1.88 -5.41
N GLU A 40 -2.46 0.89 -5.90
CA GLU A 40 -3.75 0.48 -5.34
C GLU A 40 -3.69 -1.04 -5.06
N VAL A 41 -3.92 -1.43 -3.81
CA VAL A 41 -3.77 -2.82 -3.34
C VAL A 41 -5.00 -3.24 -2.53
N GLU A 42 -5.84 -4.12 -3.08
CA GLU A 42 -7.09 -4.54 -2.44
C GLU A 42 -7.12 -6.05 -2.13
N ALA A 43 -7.56 -6.42 -0.92
CA ALA A 43 -7.97 -7.80 -0.64
C ALA A 43 -9.16 -7.99 0.30
N THR A 44 -9.97 -9.02 0.08
CA THR A 44 -11.09 -9.31 1.02
C THR A 44 -10.67 -9.96 2.35
N ALA A 45 -9.41 -10.36 2.53
CA ALA A 45 -8.96 -10.88 3.83
C ALA A 45 -7.68 -10.21 4.33
N LEU A 46 -6.55 -10.37 3.63
CA LEU A 46 -5.27 -9.85 4.11
C LEU A 46 -4.52 -9.16 2.97
N VAL A 47 -4.01 -7.97 3.25
CA VAL A 47 -3.03 -7.26 2.43
C VAL A 47 -1.75 -7.09 3.25
N ASP A 48 -0.62 -7.39 2.60
CA ASP A 48 0.73 -7.01 2.98
C ASP A 48 1.30 -6.19 1.82
N ALA A 49 1.59 -4.91 2.04
CA ALA A 49 1.99 -3.97 0.99
C ALA A 49 3.19 -3.14 1.41
N ASP A 50 4.17 -3.02 0.51
CA ASP A 50 5.34 -2.16 0.63
C ASP A 50 5.43 -1.27 -0.61
N VAL A 51 5.43 0.05 -0.43
CA VAL A 51 5.35 1.03 -1.51
C VAL A 51 6.37 2.15 -1.31
N ASP A 52 7.42 2.15 -2.13
CA ASP A 52 8.55 3.05 -1.97
C ASP A 52 8.82 3.96 -3.18
N ALA A 53 9.08 5.25 -2.90
CA ALA A 53 9.64 6.13 -3.91
C ALA A 53 10.68 7.15 -3.43
N THR A 54 11.64 7.49 -4.31
CA THR A 54 12.58 8.56 -3.97
C THR A 54 11.96 9.96 -4.02
N ALA A 55 10.83 10.19 -4.70
CA ALA A 55 10.23 11.53 -4.73
C ALA A 55 8.80 11.56 -4.18
N LEU A 56 7.87 10.86 -4.81
CA LEU A 56 6.45 10.91 -4.46
C LEU A 56 5.84 9.51 -4.45
N VAL A 57 5.12 9.19 -3.39
CA VAL A 57 4.21 8.05 -3.31
C VAL A 57 2.78 8.54 -3.11
N ASP A 58 1.86 7.93 -3.85
CA ASP A 58 0.41 7.98 -3.67
C ASP A 58 -0.06 6.53 -3.59
N ALA A 59 -0.54 6.11 -2.41
CA ALA A 59 -0.84 4.71 -2.12
C ALA A 59 -2.20 4.53 -1.43
N ASP A 60 -2.97 3.57 -1.91
CA ASP A 60 -4.23 3.13 -1.32
C ASP A 60 -4.17 1.62 -1.06
N VAL A 61 -4.30 1.22 0.21
CA VAL A 61 -4.14 -0.16 0.66
C VAL A 61 -5.32 -0.57 1.53
N ASP A 62 -6.09 -1.55 1.06
CA ASP A 62 -7.44 -1.76 1.59
C ASP A 62 -7.76 -3.23 1.81
N ALA A 63 -8.27 -3.58 2.99
CA ALA A 63 -8.72 -4.96 3.25
C ALA A 63 -9.89 -5.14 4.20
N THR A 64 -10.73 -6.15 3.95
CA THR A 64 -11.85 -6.43 4.87
C THR A 64 -11.39 -6.99 6.23
N ALA A 65 -10.24 -7.64 6.38
CA ALA A 65 -9.82 -8.15 7.70
C ALA A 65 -8.58 -7.46 8.25
N LEU A 66 -7.42 -7.60 7.61
CA LEU A 66 -6.16 -7.09 8.12
C LEU A 66 -5.36 -6.44 6.99
N VAL A 67 -4.80 -5.25 7.27
CA VAL A 67 -3.78 -4.62 6.45
C VAL A 67 -2.49 -4.46 7.24
N LEU A 68 -1.39 -4.83 6.60
CA LEU A 68 -0.03 -4.41 6.93
C LEU A 68 0.47 -3.56 5.75
N ALA A 69 0.85 -2.32 6.00
CA ALA A 69 1.31 -1.41 4.96
C ALA A 69 2.52 -0.59 5.42
N ASP A 70 3.58 -0.58 4.63
CA ASP A 70 4.70 0.37 4.74
C ASP A 70 4.72 1.24 3.48
N VAL A 71 4.69 2.56 3.64
CA VAL A 71 4.63 3.51 2.54
C VAL A 71 5.63 4.64 2.76
N ASP A 72 6.76 4.62 2.04
CA ASP A 72 7.81 5.61 2.23
C ASP A 72 8.14 6.43 0.97
N ALA A 73 8.40 7.72 1.20
CA ALA A 73 9.03 8.54 0.17
C ALA A 73 10.05 9.53 0.71
N THR A 74 11.08 9.85 -0.08
CA THR A 74 11.99 10.91 0.38
C THR A 74 11.31 12.28 0.43
N ALA A 75 10.45 12.66 -0.53
CA ALA A 75 9.86 14.01 -0.52
C ALA A 75 8.44 14.03 0.06
N LEU A 76 7.47 13.37 -0.58
CA LEU A 76 6.07 13.45 -0.22
C LEU A 76 5.42 12.07 -0.26
N VAL A 77 4.64 11.76 0.77
CA VAL A 77 3.71 10.63 0.77
C VAL A 77 2.28 11.15 0.96
N ASP A 78 1.38 10.62 0.13
CA ASP A 78 -0.06 10.61 0.34
C ASP A 78 -0.49 9.13 0.44
N ALA A 79 -1.04 8.72 1.58
CA ALA A 79 -1.37 7.32 1.84
C ALA A 79 -2.73 7.16 2.54
N GLU A 80 -3.53 6.21 2.08
CA GLU A 80 -4.77 5.76 2.70
C GLU A 80 -4.64 4.26 2.98
N VAL A 81 -4.84 3.87 4.24
CA VAL A 81 -4.70 2.47 4.68
C VAL A 81 -5.89 2.07 5.53
N ASP A 82 -6.74 1.19 5.01
CA ASP A 82 -8.03 0.88 5.60
C ASP A 82 -8.24 -0.61 5.85
N ALA A 83 -8.81 -0.93 7.01
CA ALA A 83 -9.33 -2.26 7.25
C ALA A 83 -10.58 -2.33 8.12
N THR A 84 -11.39 -3.38 7.94
CA THR A 84 -12.51 -3.56 8.89
C THR A 84 -12.02 -4.02 10.27
N ALA A 85 -11.03 -4.92 10.37
CA ALA A 85 -10.66 -5.49 11.67
C ALA A 85 -9.41 -4.85 12.30
N LEU A 86 -8.29 -4.78 11.58
CA LEU A 86 -7.04 -4.24 12.11
C LEU A 86 -6.19 -3.65 10.98
N VAL A 87 -5.60 -2.49 11.25
CA VAL A 87 -4.53 -1.92 10.42
C VAL A 87 -3.26 -1.79 11.26
N LEU A 88 -2.13 -2.14 10.66
CA LEU A 88 -0.80 -1.71 11.08
C LEU A 88 -0.16 -1.02 9.87
N ALA A 89 0.10 0.28 10.00
CA ALA A 89 0.63 1.09 8.91
C ALA A 89 1.81 1.96 9.39
N GLU A 90 2.90 1.96 8.63
CA GLU A 90 3.97 2.97 8.73
C GLU A 90 3.96 3.84 7.48
N VAL A 91 4.02 5.15 7.67
CA VAL A 91 4.06 6.11 6.57
C VAL A 91 5.11 7.19 6.88
N ASP A 92 6.23 7.21 6.15
CA ASP A 92 7.31 8.18 6.35
C ASP A 92 7.58 9.04 5.11
N ALA A 93 7.86 10.32 5.37
CA ALA A 93 8.52 11.16 4.39
C ALA A 93 9.39 12.23 5.02
N THR A 94 10.48 12.61 4.33
CA THR A 94 11.37 13.65 4.87
C THR A 94 10.80 15.06 4.78
N ALA A 95 9.86 15.34 3.85
CA ALA A 95 9.30 16.68 3.68
C ALA A 95 7.84 16.80 4.13
N LEU A 96 6.94 15.92 3.67
CA LEU A 96 5.53 15.97 4.05
C LEU A 96 4.90 14.57 3.98
N VAL A 97 4.11 14.23 5.01
CA VAL A 97 3.26 13.05 5.06
C VAL A 97 1.81 13.51 5.18
N LEU A 98 0.96 13.02 4.28
CA LEU A 98 -0.48 12.97 4.43
C LEU A 98 -0.85 11.49 4.53
N ALA A 99 -1.36 11.08 5.69
CA ALA A 99 -1.70 9.69 5.94
C ALA A 99 -3.06 9.61 6.62
N GLU A 100 -3.93 8.76 6.10
CA GLU A 100 -5.18 8.33 6.72
C GLU A 100 -5.09 6.83 6.98
N VAL A 101 -5.39 6.44 8.22
CA VAL A 101 -5.35 5.05 8.68
C VAL A 101 -6.63 4.80 9.48
N ASP A 102 -7.56 4.00 8.94
CA ASP A 102 -8.79 3.63 9.63
C ASP A 102 -8.90 2.12 9.89
N ALA A 103 -9.42 1.79 11.07
CA ALA A 103 -9.90 0.46 11.34
C ALA A 103 -11.15 0.46 12.21
N THR A 104 -12.17 -0.29 11.79
CA THR A 104 -13.45 -0.28 12.51
C THR A 104 -13.39 -0.98 13.87
N ALA A 105 -12.41 -1.87 14.10
CA ALA A 105 -12.30 -2.62 15.35
C ALA A 105 -11.03 -2.32 16.17
N LEU A 106 -9.88 -2.03 15.55
CA LEU A 106 -8.66 -1.64 16.26
C LEU A 106 -7.63 -0.98 15.34
N VAL A 107 -7.11 0.19 15.75
CA VAL A 107 -5.95 0.86 15.14
C VAL A 107 -4.83 0.84 16.20
N ASP A 108 -3.61 0.47 15.83
CA ASP A 108 -2.40 0.56 16.68
C ASP A 108 -1.27 1.32 15.95
#